data_AF-A0A945QKZ9-F1
#
_entry.id   AF-A0A945QKZ9-F1
#
_cell.length_a   1.000
_cell.length_b   1.000
_cell.length_c   1.000
_cell.angle_alpha   90.00
_cell.angle_beta   90.00
_cell.angle_gamma   90.00
#
_symmetry.space_group_name_H-M   'P 1'
#
loop_
_entity.id
_entity.type
_entity.pdbx_description
1 polymer ?
#
loop_
_entity_poly.entity_id
_entity_poly.type
_entity_poly.pdbx_seq_one_letter_code
_entity_poly.pdbx_strand_id
1 'polypeptide(L)'
;MRLLRPVIILAGLIALWQAAVWLLALPHYILPAPARVAAAWWDRADSILGHAAVTGAEILLGLALGGALGCVSALVLASYRPARRWLMPVLVVSQAIPVFALAPILVLWL
;
A
#
# COMPACT_ATOMS: atom_id res chain seq x y z
N MET A 1 22.41 10.24 23.72
CA MET A 1 23.07 9.23 22.85
C MET A 1 22.12 8.21 22.20
N ARG A 2 20.96 7.86 22.78
CA ARG A 2 20.01 6.89 22.19
C ARG A 2 19.44 7.30 20.83
N LEU A 3 19.17 8.59 20.62
CA LEU A 3 18.63 9.14 19.37
C LEU A 3 19.72 9.45 18.30
N LEU A 4 20.99 9.55 18.70
CA LEU A 4 22.10 9.81 17.78
C LEU A 4 22.45 8.58 16.93
N ARG A 5 22.36 7.39 17.53
CA ARG A 5 22.61 6.11 16.85
C ARG A 5 21.74 5.91 15.60
N PRO A 6 20.39 6.02 15.66
CA PRO A 6 19.57 5.81 14.46
C PRO A 6 19.82 6.87 13.38
N VAL A 7 20.10 8.13 13.76
CA VAL A 7 20.41 9.20 12.79
C VAL A 7 21.71 8.91 12.05
N ILE A 8 22.76 8.50 12.75
CA ILE A 8 24.05 8.15 12.13
C ILE A 8 23.88 6.95 11.19
N ILE A 9 23.14 5.93 11.62
CA ILE A 9 22.87 4.74 10.78
C ILE A 9 22.12 5.14 9.52
N LEU A 10 21.06 5.95 9.65
CA LEU A 10 20.26 6.40 8.51
C LEU A 10 21.08 7.25 7.54
N ALA A 11 21.84 8.22 8.06
CA ALA A 11 22.70 9.06 7.25
C ALA A 11 23.77 8.23 6.52
N GLY A 12 24.38 7.26 7.21
CA GLY A 12 25.34 6.32 6.61
C GLY A 12 24.71 5.47 5.50
N LEU A 13 23.50 4.99 5.69
CA LEU A 13 22.78 4.20 4.67
C LEU A 13 22.44 5.05 3.43
N ILE A 14 21.97 6.29 3.62
CA ILE A 14 21.69 7.22 2.52
C ILE A 14 22.98 7.56 1.77
N ALA A 15 24.07 7.83 2.49
CA ALA A 15 25.36 8.12 1.88
C ALA A 15 25.90 6.92 1.09
N LEU A 16 25.78 5.70 1.64
CA LEU A 16 26.16 4.48 0.95
C LEU A 16 25.32 4.27 -0.33
N TRP A 17 24.01 4.50 -0.26
CA TRP A 17 23.12 4.41 -1.42
C TRP A 17 23.50 5.44 -2.50
N GLN A 18 23.73 6.70 -2.13
CA GLN A 18 24.17 7.74 -3.05
C GLN A 18 25.51 7.37 -3.70
N ALA A 19 26.48 6.91 -2.90
CA ALA A 19 27.79 6.49 -3.37
C ALA A 19 27.67 5.32 -4.34
N ALA A 20 26.85 4.31 -4.02
CA ALA A 20 26.63 3.16 -4.89
C ALA A 20 26.11 3.59 -6.27
N VAL A 21 25.08 4.45 -6.32
CA VAL A 21 24.52 4.92 -7.61
C VAL A 21 25.57 5.67 -8.45
N TRP A 22 26.41 6.50 -7.81
CA TRP A 22 27.47 7.25 -8.50
C TRP A 22 28.65 6.36 -8.95
N LEU A 23 29.17 5.50 -8.07
CA LEU A 23 30.31 4.62 -8.32
C LEU A 23 30.01 3.56 -9.38
N LEU A 24 28.79 3.00 -9.34
CA LEU A 24 28.35 1.97 -10.28
C LEU A 24 27.66 2.55 -11.53
N ALA A 25 27.57 3.89 -11.64
CA ALA A 25 26.92 4.61 -12.74
C ALA A 25 25.55 4.02 -13.12
N LEU A 26 24.74 3.70 -12.10
CA LEU A 26 23.49 2.95 -12.30
C LEU A 26 22.48 3.77 -13.10
N PRO A 27 21.78 3.15 -14.07
CA PRO A 27 20.70 3.82 -14.77
C PRO A 27 19.58 4.22 -13.81
N HIS A 28 19.12 5.46 -13.96
CA HIS A 28 18.18 6.08 -13.01
C HIS A 28 16.80 5.44 -12.98
N TYR A 29 16.42 4.69 -14.01
CA TYR A 29 15.17 3.94 -14.06
C TYR A 29 15.25 2.62 -13.26
N ILE A 30 16.46 2.14 -12.94
CA ILE A 30 16.69 0.97 -12.09
C ILE A 30 16.81 1.41 -10.64
N LEU A 31 17.73 2.35 -10.36
CA LEU A 31 17.96 2.85 -9.01
C LEU A 31 18.30 4.35 -9.07
N PRO A 32 17.33 5.25 -8.86
CA PRO A 32 17.61 6.67 -8.78
C PRO A 32 18.43 6.99 -7.53
N ALA A 33 19.31 7.98 -7.63
CA ALA A 33 20.07 8.47 -6.47
C ALA A 33 19.13 9.11 -5.44
N PRO A 34 19.36 8.95 -4.11
CA PRO A 34 18.53 9.56 -3.08
C PRO A 34 18.35 11.06 -3.24
N ALA A 35 19.39 11.80 -3.68
CA ALA A 35 19.27 13.23 -3.98
C ALA A 35 18.21 13.54 -5.06
N ARG A 36 18.09 12.69 -6.08
CA ARG A 36 17.06 12.84 -7.13
C ARG A 36 15.67 12.52 -6.59
N VAL A 37 15.56 11.51 -5.74
CA VAL A 37 14.28 11.17 -5.08
C VAL A 37 13.81 12.34 -4.22
N ALA A 38 14.71 12.97 -3.45
CA ALA A 38 14.40 14.13 -2.65
C ALA A 38 13.96 15.34 -3.51
N ALA A 39 14.65 15.61 -4.62
CA ALA A 39 14.25 16.66 -5.56
C ALA A 39 12.85 16.38 -6.16
N ALA A 40 12.61 15.16 -6.64
CA ALA A 40 11.31 14.78 -7.19
C ALA A 40 10.18 14.85 -6.16
N TRP A 41 10.46 14.55 -4.89
CA TRP A 41 9.50 14.69 -3.81
C TRP A 41 9.08 16.14 -3.60
N TRP A 42 10.03 17.08 -3.68
CA TRP A 42 9.75 18.51 -3.58
C TRP A 42 9.03 19.05 -4.82
N ASP A 43 9.56 18.75 -6.01
CA ASP A 43 9.03 19.25 -7.30
C ASP A 43 7.61 18.76 -7.59
N ARG A 44 7.23 17.59 -7.06
CA ARG A 44 5.91 16.98 -7.25
C ARG A 44 5.12 16.85 -5.94
N ALA A 45 5.49 17.61 -4.91
CA ALA A 45 4.88 17.50 -3.58
C ALA A 45 3.36 17.59 -3.65
N ASP A 46 2.80 18.57 -4.38
CA ASP A 46 1.35 18.76 -4.50
C ASP A 46 0.65 17.56 -5.14
N SER A 47 1.22 17.01 -6.21
CA SER A 47 0.66 15.83 -6.89
C SER A 47 0.79 14.58 -6.02
N ILE A 48 1.94 14.37 -5.38
CA ILE A 48 2.17 13.23 -4.47
C ILE A 48 1.19 13.29 -3.30
N LEU A 49 1.02 14.46 -2.67
CA LEU A 49 0.10 14.64 -1.56
C LEU A 49 -1.36 14.48 -2.01
N GLY A 50 -1.72 15.00 -3.18
CA GLY A 50 -3.06 14.81 -3.76
C GLY A 50 -3.39 13.33 -3.96
N HIS A 51 -2.51 12.57 -4.62
CA HIS A 51 -2.70 11.13 -4.81
C HIS A 51 -2.66 10.36 -3.49
N ALA A 52 -1.74 10.69 -2.58
CA ALA A 52 -1.65 10.05 -1.27
C ALA A 52 -2.92 10.29 -0.43
N ALA A 53 -3.51 11.47 -0.51
CA ALA A 53 -4.77 11.80 0.18
C ALA A 53 -5.93 10.98 -0.39
N VAL A 54 -6.04 10.87 -1.72
CA VAL A 54 -7.07 10.05 -2.38
C VAL A 54 -6.92 8.58 -2.01
N THR A 55 -5.72 8.00 -2.16
CA THR A 55 -5.46 6.61 -1.78
C THR A 55 -5.68 6.39 -0.29
N GLY A 56 -5.29 7.33 0.57
CA GLY A 56 -5.55 7.29 1.99
C GLY A 56 -7.05 7.25 2.30
N ALA A 57 -7.85 8.08 1.61
CA ALA A 57 -9.31 8.07 1.75
C ALA A 57 -9.92 6.75 1.26
N GLU A 58 -9.48 6.22 0.12
CA GLU A 58 -9.92 4.92 -0.41
C GLU A 58 -9.62 3.78 0.57
N ILE A 59 -8.43 3.77 1.19
CA ILE A 59 -8.05 2.78 2.21
C ILE A 59 -8.97 2.89 3.43
N LEU A 60 -9.18 4.10 3.95
CA LEU A 60 -10.01 4.30 5.14
C LEU A 60 -11.48 3.96 4.89
N LEU A 61 -12.03 4.35 3.74
CA LEU A 61 -13.39 4.00 3.34
C LEU A 61 -13.53 2.50 3.11
N GLY A 62 -12.57 1.87 2.42
CA GLY A 62 -12.54 0.43 2.20
C GLY A 62 -12.46 -0.35 3.52
N LEU A 63 -11.65 0.11 4.47
CA LEU A 63 -11.55 -0.49 5.81
C LEU A 63 -12.86 -0.33 6.60
N ALA A 64 -13.46 0.86 6.58
CA ALA A 64 -14.70 1.12 7.30
C ALA A 64 -15.86 0.28 6.74
N LEU A 65 -16.04 0.29 5.41
CA LEU A 65 -17.09 -0.46 4.73
C LEU A 65 -16.87 -1.98 4.84
N GLY A 66 -15.64 -2.45 4.57
CA GLY A 66 -15.29 -3.86 4.68
C GLY A 66 -15.41 -4.38 6.11
N GLY A 67 -14.97 -3.60 7.10
CA GLY A 67 -15.13 -3.90 8.52
C GLY A 67 -16.59 -3.99 8.93
N ALA A 68 -17.41 -3.01 8.55
CA ALA A 68 -18.85 -3.03 8.83
C ALA A 68 -19.55 -4.24 8.22
N LEU A 69 -19.31 -4.53 6.92
CA LEU A 69 -19.88 -5.70 6.23
C LEU A 69 -19.38 -7.02 6.85
N GLY A 70 -18.11 -7.09 7.24
CA GLY A 70 -17.54 -8.24 7.93
C GLY A 70 -18.19 -8.48 9.29
N CYS A 71 -18.39 -7.42 10.09
CA CYS A 71 -19.08 -7.49 11.37
C CYS A 71 -20.54 -7.96 11.21
N VAL A 72 -21.29 -7.38 10.27
CA VAL A 72 -22.67 -7.78 9.97
C VAL A 72 -22.72 -9.25 9.55
N SER A 73 -21.82 -9.67 8.65
CA SER A 73 -21.75 -11.05 8.21
C SER A 73 -21.46 -12.00 9.38
N ALA A 74 -20.51 -11.65 10.26
CA ALA A 74 -20.18 -12.44 11.43
C ALA A 74 -21.38 -12.60 12.39
N LEU A 75 -22.11 -11.53 12.66
CA LEU A 75 -23.33 -11.57 13.48
C LEU A 75 -24.41 -12.47 12.84
N VAL A 76 -24.66 -12.33 11.54
CA VAL A 76 -25.62 -13.19 10.82
C VAL A 76 -25.23 -14.66 10.89
N LEU A 77 -23.95 -14.98 10.68
CA LEU A 77 -23.46 -16.36 10.77
C LEU A 77 -23.57 -16.93 12.19
N ALA A 78 -23.36 -16.09 13.21
CA ALA A 78 -23.48 -16.50 14.61
C ALA A 78 -24.94 -16.73 15.03
N SER A 79 -25.87 -15.90 14.55
CA SER A 79 -27.29 -15.97 14.93
C SER A 79 -28.11 -16.96 14.10
N TYR A 80 -27.73 -17.25 12.84
CA TYR A 80 -28.53 -18.07 11.92
C TYR A 80 -27.73 -19.23 11.31
N ARG A 81 -27.98 -20.46 11.81
CA ARG A 81 -27.26 -21.68 11.38
C ARG A 81 -27.27 -21.95 9.87
N PRO A 82 -28.38 -21.76 9.13
CA PRO A 82 -28.38 -21.97 7.68
C PRO A 82 -27.53 -20.96 6.90
N ALA A 83 -27.40 -19.70 7.37
CA ALA A 83 -26.57 -18.69 6.71
C ALA A 83 -25.11 -19.16 6.57
N ARG A 84 -24.58 -19.84 7.58
CA ARG A 84 -23.22 -20.39 7.54
C ARG A 84 -23.00 -21.31 6.34
N ARG A 85 -23.99 -22.11 5.93
CA ARG A 85 -23.87 -23.04 4.80
C ARG A 85 -23.81 -22.31 3.44
N TRP A 86 -24.50 -21.18 3.31
CA TRP A 86 -24.59 -20.41 2.06
C TRP A 86 -23.51 -19.34 1.94
N LEU A 87 -23.21 -18.62 3.03
CA LEU A 87 -22.24 -17.51 3.03
C LEU A 87 -20.78 -17.98 3.11
N MET A 88 -20.46 -19.05 3.84
CA MET A 88 -19.07 -19.50 3.97
C MET A 88 -18.37 -19.75 2.63
N PRO A 89 -18.97 -20.47 1.66
CA PRO A 89 -18.34 -20.66 0.35
C PRO A 89 -18.04 -19.33 -0.37
N VAL A 90 -18.99 -18.39 -0.37
CA VAL A 90 -18.84 -17.08 -1.02
C VAL A 90 -17.75 -16.26 -0.34
N LEU A 91 -17.73 -16.23 1.00
CA LEU A 91 -16.72 -15.53 1.78
C LEU A 91 -15.32 -16.09 1.51
N VAL A 92 -15.16 -17.41 1.51
CA VAL A 92 -13.86 -18.05 1.24
C VAL A 92 -13.38 -17.77 -0.19
N VAL A 93 -14.27 -17.87 -1.18
CA VAL A 93 -13.92 -17.54 -2.58
C VAL A 93 -13.50 -16.08 -2.69
N SER A 94 -14.22 -15.15 -2.07
CA SER A 94 -13.87 -13.73 -2.09
C SER A 94 -12.46 -13.45 -1.53
N GLN A 95 -12.01 -14.23 -0.54
CA GLN A 95 -10.66 -14.10 0.04
C GLN A 95 -9.58 -14.78 -0.80
N ALA A 96 -9.95 -15.70 -1.69
CA ALA A 96 -9.03 -16.42 -2.56
C ALA A 96 -8.73 -15.67 -3.88
N ILE A 97 -9.55 -14.67 -4.24
CA ILE A 97 -9.35 -13.88 -5.46
C ILE A 97 -8.11 -12.99 -5.30
N PRO A 98 -7.09 -13.12 -6.17
CA PRO A 98 -5.92 -12.27 -6.10
C PRO A 98 -6.24 -10.83 -6.50
N VAL A 99 -5.77 -9.85 -5.73
CA VAL A 99 -6.01 -8.41 -6.00
C VAL A 99 -5.51 -8.00 -7.39
N PHE A 100 -4.37 -8.53 -7.83
CA PHE A 100 -3.82 -8.22 -9.16
C PHE A 100 -4.69 -8.74 -10.31
N ALA A 101 -5.52 -9.76 -10.09
CA ALA A 101 -6.47 -10.24 -11.09
C ALA A 101 -7.71 -9.32 -11.23
N LEU A 102 -8.05 -8.59 -10.17
CA LEU A 102 -9.17 -7.63 -10.17
C LEU A 102 -8.82 -6.34 -10.91
N ALA A 103 -7.58 -5.87 -10.82
CA ALA A 103 -7.18 -4.58 -11.39
C ALA A 103 -7.50 -4.43 -12.90
N PRO A 104 -7.18 -5.40 -13.79
CA PRO A 104 -7.55 -5.29 -15.20
C PRO A 104 -9.05 -5.27 -15.45
N ILE A 105 -9.84 -6.03 -14.68
CA ILE A 105 -11.29 -6.11 -14.84
C ILE A 105 -11.91 -4.75 -14.50
N LEU A 106 -11.48 -4.15 -13.39
CA LEU A 106 -11.97 -2.84 -12.94
C LEU A 106 -11.57 -1.72 -13.91
N VAL A 107 -10.37 -1.77 -14.49
CA VAL A 107 -9.90 -0.78 -15.47
C VAL A 107 -10.59 -0.92 -16.83
N LEU A 108 -10.90 -2.15 -17.27
CA LEU A 108 -11.60 -2.39 -18.55
C LEU A 108 -13.10 -2.04 -18.49
N TRP A 109 -13.70 -2.08 -17.31
CA TRP A 109 -15.13 -1.81 -17.10
C TRP A 109 -15.44 -0.35 -16.73
N LEU A 110 -14.42 0.46 -16.42
CA LEU A 110 -14.52 1.89 -16.16
C LEU A 110 -14.29 2.69 -17.45
#